data_AF-A0A958NTT2-F1
#
_entry.id   AF-A0A958NTT2-F1
#
_cell.length_a   1.000
_cell.length_b   1.000
_cell.length_c   1.000
_cell.angle_alpha   90.00
_cell.angle_beta   90.00
_cell.angle_gamma   90.00
#
_symmetry.space_group_name_H-M   'P 1'
#
loop_
_entity.id
_entity.type
_entity.pdbx_description
1 polymer ?
#
loop_
_entity_poly.entity_id
_entity_poly.type
_entity_poly.pdbx_seq_one_letter_code
_entity_poly.pdbx_strand_id
1 'polypeptide(L)'
;MITRALFLLSLALCFPLSAKDTPMDLKVLPKLSEAGYKRLRKNLEAIDKNIKLLQENLQTIEGNLKTIKGETEELDKLGAENQDLVTNYKGYITKAQSEDAKNRQALDRLVKWKSRLQTAADASKPLSEERAQLKRAEEEIANRKMWQQDAAAKTARAQQLMAELRNNQSKINAKKNALSVESKLWETRFNNYRTMLRELEKDRSSYTQILARTPYY
;
A
#
# COMPACT_ATOMS: atom_id res chain seq x y z
N MET A 1 29.14 7.02 4.74
CA MET A 1 29.77 7.18 3.41
C MET A 1 31.24 7.64 3.46
N ILE A 2 31.74 8.19 4.57
CA ILE A 2 33.12 8.72 4.68
C ILE A 2 34.20 7.60 4.74
N THR A 3 33.86 6.38 5.14
CA THR A 3 34.82 5.27 5.30
C THR A 3 35.27 4.61 3.99
N ARG A 4 34.50 4.69 2.90
CA ARG A 4 34.89 4.13 1.59
C ARG A 4 35.89 5.02 0.83
N ALA A 5 35.78 6.34 0.98
CA ALA A 5 36.71 7.29 0.35
C ALA A 5 38.13 7.16 0.93
N LEU A 6 38.25 6.93 2.24
CA LEU A 6 39.55 6.77 2.91
C LEU A 6 40.27 5.46 2.57
N PHE A 7 39.53 4.37 2.30
CA PHE A 7 40.14 3.09 1.93
C PHE A 7 40.71 3.11 0.51
N LEU A 8 39.97 3.68 -0.45
CA LEU A 8 40.43 3.80 -1.85
C LEU A 8 41.58 4.82 -2.01
N LEU A 9 41.62 5.88 -1.20
CA LEU A 9 42.72 6.87 -1.23
C LEU A 9 44.05 6.28 -0.76
N SER A 10 44.02 5.31 0.16
CA SER A 10 45.22 4.60 0.63
C SER A 10 45.82 3.65 -0.41
N LEU A 11 45.00 3.13 -1.34
CA LEU A 11 45.45 2.22 -2.40
C LEU A 11 46.11 2.95 -3.57
N ALA A 12 45.69 4.19 -3.85
CA ALA A 12 46.24 5.00 -4.93
C ALA A 12 47.65 5.55 -4.66
N LEU A 13 48.05 5.66 -3.39
CA LEU A 13 49.36 6.19 -2.99
C LEU A 13 50.52 5.16 -3.05
N CYS A 14 50.25 3.91 -3.45
CA CYS A 14 51.28 2.86 -3.55
C CYS A 14 51.67 2.46 -5.00
N PHE A 15 51.08 3.08 -6.03
CA PHE A 15 51.46 2.82 -7.41
C PHE A 15 52.19 4.04 -8.00
N PRO A 16 53.47 3.92 -8.38
CA PRO A 16 54.15 4.99 -9.09
C PRO A 16 53.50 5.19 -10.46
N LEU A 17 52.75 6.28 -10.60
CA LEU A 17 52.42 6.88 -11.88
C LEU A 17 53.69 7.54 -12.43
N SER A 18 54.44 6.83 -13.28
CA SER A 18 55.20 7.37 -14.42
C SER A 18 56.28 6.37 -14.87
N ALA A 19 56.13 5.85 -16.09
CA ALA A 19 57.27 5.54 -16.95
C ALA A 19 56.78 5.52 -18.40
N LYS A 20 57.15 6.56 -19.15
CA LYS A 20 57.06 6.61 -20.61
C LYS A 20 57.93 5.50 -21.21
N ASP A 21 57.34 4.72 -22.10
CA ASP A 21 57.94 4.04 -23.25
C ASP A 21 59.39 3.56 -23.11
N THR A 22 59.61 2.60 -22.20
CA THR A 22 60.74 1.67 -22.31
C THR A 22 60.19 0.30 -22.69
N PRO A 23 60.66 -0.36 -23.76
CA PRO A 23 60.31 -1.74 -24.05
C PRO A 23 60.92 -2.61 -22.95
N MET A 24 60.15 -2.90 -21.91
CA MET A 24 60.56 -3.86 -20.89
C MET A 24 60.71 -5.23 -21.55
N ASP A 25 61.92 -5.76 -21.50
CA ASP A 25 62.24 -7.13 -21.86
C ASP A 25 61.36 -8.09 -21.03
N LEU A 26 60.41 -8.74 -21.70
CA LEU A 26 59.30 -9.55 -21.15
C LEU A 26 59.75 -10.84 -20.43
N LYS A 27 61.05 -11.04 -20.17
CA LYS A 27 61.58 -12.34 -19.72
C LYS A 27 61.60 -12.58 -18.22
N VAL A 28 61.37 -11.58 -17.37
CA VAL A 28 61.34 -11.77 -15.91
C VAL A 28 60.00 -11.33 -15.35
N LEU A 29 59.10 -12.29 -15.13
CA LEU A 29 57.87 -12.05 -14.39
C LEU A 29 58.22 -11.54 -12.98
N PRO A 30 57.63 -10.43 -12.52
CA PRO A 30 57.87 -9.94 -11.16
C PRO A 30 57.43 -11.00 -10.15
N LYS A 31 58.34 -11.46 -9.29
CA LYS A 31 58.05 -12.41 -8.23
C LYS A 31 57.36 -11.69 -7.06
N LEU A 32 56.37 -12.34 -6.45
CA LEU A 32 55.72 -11.79 -5.26
C LEU A 32 56.58 -12.09 -4.02
N SER A 33 56.75 -11.11 -3.13
CA SER A 33 57.34 -11.37 -1.82
C SER A 33 56.38 -12.16 -0.93
N GLU A 34 56.89 -12.88 0.07
CA GLU A 34 56.06 -13.62 1.03
C GLU A 34 55.03 -12.72 1.72
N ALA A 35 55.45 -11.52 2.11
CA ALA A 35 54.55 -10.52 2.71
C ALA A 35 53.46 -10.07 1.72
N GLY A 36 53.81 -9.87 0.45
CA GLY A 36 52.84 -9.55 -0.60
C GLY A 36 51.81 -10.65 -0.78
N TYR A 37 52.25 -11.92 -0.76
CA TYR A 37 51.38 -13.07 -0.98
C TYR A 37 50.38 -13.24 0.16
N LYS A 38 50.87 -13.14 1.40
CA LYS A 38 50.02 -13.16 2.60
C LYS A 38 49.00 -12.03 2.59
N ARG A 39 49.38 -10.82 2.15
CA ARG A 39 48.44 -9.68 2.01
C ARG A 39 47.37 -9.96 0.96
N LEU A 40 47.74 -10.46 -0.23
CA LEU A 40 46.78 -10.79 -1.28
C LEU A 40 45.78 -11.87 -0.82
N ARG A 41 46.24 -12.93 -0.14
CA ARG A 41 45.34 -13.94 0.42
C ARG A 41 44.36 -13.35 1.44
N LYS A 42 44.83 -12.53 2.38
CA LYS A 42 43.97 -11.85 3.35
C LYS A 42 42.93 -10.95 2.68
N ASN A 43 43.33 -10.23 1.62
CA ASN A 43 42.39 -9.40 0.85
C ASN A 43 41.34 -10.27 0.15
N LEU A 44 41.72 -11.41 -0.42
CA LEU A 44 40.79 -12.33 -1.05
C LEU A 44 39.79 -12.90 -0.04
N GLU A 45 40.24 -13.31 1.15
CA GLU A 45 39.37 -13.77 2.24
C GLU A 45 38.39 -12.68 2.69
N ALA A 46 38.82 -11.42 2.74
CA ALA A 46 37.95 -10.30 3.07
C ALA A 46 36.91 -10.04 1.98
N ILE A 47 37.29 -10.13 0.70
CA ILE A 47 36.36 -10.03 -0.44
C ILE A 47 35.32 -11.15 -0.40
N ASP A 48 35.73 -12.39 -0.15
CA ASP A 48 34.83 -13.54 -0.03
C ASP A 48 33.79 -13.35 1.07
N LYS A 49 34.22 -12.86 2.25
CA LYS A 49 33.30 -12.51 3.35
C LYS A 49 32.33 -11.41 2.94
N ASN A 50 32.80 -10.37 2.26
CA ASN A 50 31.95 -9.26 1.81
C ASN A 50 30.93 -9.70 0.76
N ILE A 51 31.32 -10.57 -0.18
CA ILE A 51 30.43 -11.17 -1.17
C ILE A 51 29.31 -11.94 -0.47
N LYS A 52 29.65 -12.80 0.50
CA LYS A 52 28.67 -13.57 1.27
C LYS A 52 27.67 -12.66 2.00
N LEU A 53 28.16 -11.62 2.68
CA LEU A 53 27.30 -10.65 3.37
C LEU A 53 26.39 -9.89 2.40
N LEU A 54 26.87 -9.52 1.21
CA LEU A 54 26.02 -8.88 0.21
C LEU A 54 24.95 -9.82 -0.32
N GLN A 55 25.26 -11.10 -0.52
CA GLN A 55 24.27 -12.10 -0.93
C GLN A 55 23.17 -12.28 0.12
N GLU A 56 23.52 -12.39 1.40
CA GLU A 56 22.56 -12.47 2.52
C GLU A 56 21.68 -11.21 2.59
N ASN A 57 22.28 -10.03 2.41
CA ASN A 57 21.54 -8.77 2.36
C ASN A 57 20.57 -8.70 1.17
N LEU A 58 20.98 -9.16 -0.02
CA LEU A 58 20.12 -9.19 -1.20
C LEU A 58 18.90 -10.10 -0.97
N GLN A 59 19.11 -11.30 -0.41
CA GLN A 59 18.00 -12.22 -0.06
C GLN A 59 17.02 -11.58 0.93
N THR A 60 17.54 -10.86 1.93
CA THR A 60 16.69 -10.15 2.91
C THR A 60 15.85 -9.06 2.22
N ILE A 61 16.44 -8.28 1.31
CA ILE A 61 15.73 -7.24 0.57
C ILE A 61 14.65 -7.85 -0.34
N GLU A 62 14.92 -8.99 -1.00
CA GLU A 62 13.92 -9.71 -1.80
C GLU A 62 12.72 -10.14 -0.95
N GLY A 63 12.98 -10.64 0.27
CA GLY A 63 11.93 -10.96 1.25
C GLY A 63 11.08 -9.75 1.62
N ASN A 64 11.70 -8.60 1.86
CA ASN A 64 11.01 -7.35 2.18
C ASN A 64 10.14 -6.87 1.00
N LEU A 65 10.69 -6.87 -0.23
CA LEU A 65 9.95 -6.49 -1.43
C LEU A 65 8.74 -7.42 -1.67
N LYS A 66 8.90 -8.73 -1.46
CA LYS A 66 7.79 -9.69 -1.55
C LYS A 66 6.70 -9.39 -0.52
N THR A 67 7.08 -9.04 0.70
CA THR A 67 6.14 -8.68 1.78
C THR A 67 5.37 -7.42 1.43
N ILE A 68 6.07 -6.35 1.01
CA ILE A 68 5.45 -5.09 0.59
C ILE A 68 4.46 -5.30 -0.58
N LYS A 69 4.83 -6.15 -1.55
CA LYS A 69 3.94 -6.51 -2.65
C LYS A 69 2.67 -7.20 -2.16
N GLY A 70 2.81 -8.19 -1.28
CA GLY A 70 1.65 -8.88 -0.68
C GLY A 70 0.72 -7.93 0.08
N GLU A 71 1.28 -7.05 0.92
CA GLU A 71 0.48 -6.05 1.63
C GLU A 71 -0.24 -5.08 0.68
N THR A 72 0.40 -4.72 -0.43
CA THR A 72 -0.21 -3.84 -1.44
C THR A 72 -1.40 -4.53 -2.13
N GLU A 73 -1.27 -5.81 -2.47
CA GLU A 73 -2.35 -6.62 -3.06
C GLU A 73 -3.53 -6.80 -2.09
N GLU A 74 -3.26 -6.99 -0.80
CA GLU A 74 -4.31 -7.04 0.23
C GLU A 74 -5.05 -5.70 0.37
N LEU A 75 -4.32 -4.58 0.34
CA LEU A 75 -4.91 -3.24 0.37
C LEU A 75 -5.77 -2.96 -0.88
N ASP A 76 -5.39 -3.50 -2.04
CA ASP A 76 -6.20 -3.41 -3.26
C ASP A 76 -7.53 -4.15 -3.11
N LYS A 77 -7.51 -5.37 -2.57
CA LYS A 77 -8.73 -6.14 -2.27
C LYS A 77 -9.63 -5.42 -1.28
N LEU A 78 -9.06 -4.94 -0.17
CA LEU A 78 -9.79 -4.16 0.82
C LEU A 78 -10.39 -2.88 0.23
N GLY A 79 -9.66 -2.21 -0.66
CA GLY A 79 -10.15 -1.04 -1.38
C GLY A 79 -11.34 -1.35 -2.28
N ALA A 80 -11.31 -2.48 -2.99
CA ALA A 80 -12.42 -2.93 -3.84
C ALA A 80 -13.66 -3.28 -3.00
N GLU A 81 -13.51 -4.08 -1.95
CA GLU A 81 -14.60 -4.44 -1.03
C GLU A 81 -15.25 -3.19 -0.41
N ASN A 82 -14.42 -2.21 -0.01
CA ASN A 82 -14.88 -0.95 0.54
C ASN A 82 -15.71 -0.14 -0.48
N GLN A 83 -15.30 -0.13 -1.76
CA GLN A 83 -16.03 0.52 -2.84
C GLN A 83 -17.36 -0.18 -3.16
N ASP A 84 -17.40 -1.50 -3.11
CA ASP A 84 -18.62 -2.28 -3.28
C ASP A 84 -19.63 -1.97 -2.17
N LEU A 85 -19.17 -1.89 -0.91
CA LEU A 85 -20.02 -1.49 0.21
C LEU A 85 -20.59 -0.08 0.03
N VAL A 86 -19.79 0.89 -0.41
CA VAL A 86 -20.27 2.24 -0.73
C VAL A 86 -21.36 2.21 -1.79
N THR A 87 -21.17 1.41 -2.84
CA THR A 87 -22.15 1.24 -3.93
C THR A 87 -23.46 0.64 -3.41
N ASN A 88 -23.37 -0.39 -2.57
CA ASN A 88 -24.52 -1.03 -1.94
C ASN A 88 -25.29 -0.06 -1.04
N TYR A 89 -24.62 0.66 -0.15
CA TYR A 89 -25.27 1.66 0.72
C TYR A 89 -25.92 2.80 -0.07
N LYS A 90 -25.29 3.25 -1.16
CA LYS A 90 -25.89 4.23 -2.06
C LYS A 90 -27.21 3.69 -2.64
N GLY A 91 -27.21 2.44 -3.11
CA GLY A 91 -28.41 1.76 -3.59
C GLY A 91 -29.51 1.65 -2.54
N TYR A 92 -29.16 1.30 -1.29
CA TYR A 92 -30.11 1.26 -0.17
C TYR A 92 -30.72 2.63 0.12
N ILE A 93 -29.91 3.68 0.17
CA ILE A 93 -30.38 5.04 0.41
C ILE A 93 -31.33 5.50 -0.70
N THR A 94 -31.00 5.26 -1.97
CA THR A 94 -31.88 5.63 -3.10
C THR A 94 -33.23 4.91 -3.01
N LYS A 95 -33.24 3.61 -2.69
CA LYS A 95 -34.49 2.85 -2.49
C LYS A 95 -35.29 3.41 -1.30
N ALA A 96 -34.64 3.66 -0.17
CA ALA A 96 -35.30 4.23 1.02
C ALA A 96 -35.91 5.61 0.74
N GLN A 97 -35.21 6.48 0.01
CA GLN A 97 -35.71 7.79 -0.40
C GLN A 97 -36.91 7.69 -1.34
N SER A 98 -36.90 6.72 -2.27
CA SER A 98 -38.04 6.47 -3.16
C SER A 98 -39.27 6.00 -2.39
N GLU A 99 -39.11 5.06 -1.46
CA GLU A 99 -40.20 4.59 -0.60
C GLU A 99 -40.70 5.69 0.34
N ASP A 100 -39.82 6.53 0.90
CA ASP A 100 -40.21 7.69 1.70
C ASP A 100 -41.05 8.68 0.89
N ALA A 101 -40.67 8.96 -0.35
CA ALA A 101 -41.45 9.82 -1.23
C ALA A 101 -42.87 9.26 -1.48
N LYS A 102 -42.99 7.95 -1.74
CA LYS A 102 -44.29 7.28 -1.89
C LYS A 102 -45.12 7.36 -0.59
N ASN A 103 -44.48 7.13 0.55
CA ASN A 103 -45.14 7.20 1.85
C ASN A 103 -45.66 8.62 2.16
N ARG A 104 -44.87 9.66 1.87
CA ARG A 104 -45.30 11.06 2.01
C ARG A 104 -46.52 11.38 1.15
N GLN A 105 -46.54 10.91 -0.10
CA GLN A 105 -47.70 11.08 -0.99
C GLN A 105 -48.94 10.34 -0.48
N ALA A 106 -48.77 9.15 0.11
CA ALA A 106 -49.87 8.41 0.72
C ALA A 106 -50.40 9.13 1.97
N LEU A 107 -49.50 9.66 2.80
CA LEU A 107 -49.85 10.42 4.00
C LEU A 107 -50.60 11.71 3.65
N ASP A 108 -50.17 12.46 2.64
CA ASP A 108 -50.90 13.65 2.15
C ASP A 108 -52.33 13.29 1.68
N ARG A 109 -52.47 12.19 0.94
CA ARG A 109 -53.79 11.69 0.51
C ARG A 109 -54.68 11.30 1.69
N LEU A 110 -54.14 10.61 2.69
CA LEU A 110 -54.86 10.22 3.92
C LEU A 110 -55.28 11.43 4.75
N VAL A 111 -54.42 12.43 4.89
CA VAL A 111 -54.73 13.67 5.62
C VAL A 111 -55.87 14.42 4.91
N LYS A 112 -55.80 14.57 3.59
CA LYS A 112 -56.88 15.20 2.79
C LYS A 112 -58.19 14.42 2.90
N TRP A 113 -58.14 13.09 2.83
CA TRP A 113 -59.31 12.24 2.97
C TRP A 113 -59.94 12.34 4.36
N LYS A 114 -59.13 12.27 5.43
CA LYS A 114 -59.58 12.48 6.81
C LYS A 114 -60.26 13.84 6.99
N SER A 115 -59.69 14.90 6.43
CA SER A 115 -60.28 16.24 6.50
C SER A 115 -61.66 16.29 5.82
N ARG A 116 -61.83 15.65 4.66
CA ARG A 116 -63.13 15.56 3.98
C ARG A 116 -64.16 14.78 4.79
N LEU A 117 -63.75 13.65 5.38
CA LEU A 117 -64.61 12.86 6.26
C LEU A 117 -65.05 13.67 7.49
N GLN A 118 -64.14 14.41 8.11
CA GLN A 118 -64.46 15.27 9.25
C GLN A 118 -65.51 16.32 8.86
N THR A 119 -65.32 17.02 7.74
CA THR A 119 -66.28 18.00 7.25
C THR A 119 -67.66 17.39 6.97
N ALA A 120 -67.72 16.18 6.41
CA ALA A 120 -68.98 15.48 6.17
C ALA A 120 -69.68 15.06 7.48
N ALA A 121 -68.89 14.56 8.44
CA ALA A 121 -69.34 14.18 9.78
C ALA A 121 -69.78 15.38 10.64
N ASP A 122 -69.27 16.58 10.36
CA ASP A 122 -69.70 17.82 11.03
C ASP A 122 -71.00 18.37 10.39
N ALA A 123 -71.21 18.16 9.09
CA ALA A 123 -72.38 18.61 8.35
C ALA A 123 -73.62 17.70 8.53
N SER A 124 -73.43 16.47 9.02
CA SER A 124 -74.49 15.47 9.25
C SER A 124 -74.36 14.89 10.66
N LYS A 125 -75.41 14.30 11.24
CA LYS A 125 -75.26 13.60 12.53
C LYS A 125 -74.41 12.35 12.24
N PRO A 126 -73.16 12.25 12.73
CA PRO A 126 -72.20 11.30 12.19
C PRO A 126 -72.67 9.87 12.41
N LEU A 127 -72.69 9.10 11.33
CA LEU A 127 -73.01 7.67 11.37
C LEU A 127 -71.87 6.92 12.11
N SER A 128 -72.20 5.83 12.81
CA SER A 128 -71.21 5.04 13.55
C SER A 128 -70.04 4.57 12.67
N GLU A 129 -70.31 4.35 11.38
CA GLU A 129 -69.36 3.92 10.37
C GLU A 129 -68.31 5.00 10.04
N GLU A 130 -68.71 6.26 9.93
CA GLU A 130 -67.80 7.39 9.63
C GLU A 130 -66.78 7.60 10.75
N ARG A 131 -67.23 7.46 12.01
CA ARG A 131 -66.33 7.51 13.19
C ARG A 131 -65.30 6.38 13.16
N ALA A 132 -65.71 5.17 12.76
CA ALA A 132 -64.80 4.04 12.63
C ALA A 132 -63.77 4.27 11.51
N GLN A 133 -64.19 4.82 10.37
CA GLN A 133 -63.29 5.18 9.28
C GLN A 133 -62.28 6.26 9.68
N LEU A 134 -62.72 7.28 10.42
CA LEU A 134 -61.84 8.35 10.91
C LEU A 134 -60.77 7.82 11.87
N LYS A 135 -61.15 6.93 12.79
CA LYS A 135 -60.20 6.26 13.70
C LYS A 135 -59.17 5.42 12.94
N ARG A 136 -59.58 4.64 11.93
CA ARG A 136 -58.66 3.89 11.07
C ARG A 136 -57.69 4.81 10.32
N ALA A 137 -58.18 5.96 9.85
CA ALA A 137 -57.35 6.98 9.19
C ALA A 137 -56.25 7.51 10.12
N GLU A 138 -56.60 7.78 11.38
CA GLU A 138 -55.68 8.27 12.40
C GLU A 138 -54.60 7.25 12.75
N GLU A 139 -54.99 5.99 12.95
CA GLU A 139 -54.07 4.88 13.21
C GLU A 139 -53.10 4.68 12.04
N GLU A 140 -53.59 4.69 10.80
CA GLU A 140 -52.76 4.56 9.60
C GLU A 140 -51.79 5.75 9.44
N ILE A 141 -52.24 6.98 9.70
CA ILE A 141 -51.38 8.18 9.69
C ILE A 141 -50.28 8.04 10.76
N ALA A 142 -50.62 7.59 11.97
CA ALA A 142 -49.64 7.37 13.04
C ALA A 142 -48.61 6.31 12.64
N ASN A 143 -49.07 5.17 12.10
CA ASN A 143 -48.20 4.09 11.62
C ASN A 143 -47.24 4.56 10.53
N ARG A 144 -47.72 5.34 9.55
CA ARG A 144 -46.87 5.89 8.48
C ARG A 144 -45.86 6.90 8.97
N LYS A 145 -46.19 7.70 9.99
CA LYS A 145 -45.24 8.61 10.65
C LYS A 145 -44.15 7.85 11.38
N MET A 146 -44.49 6.78 12.10
CA MET A 146 -43.50 5.91 12.74
C MET A 146 -42.58 5.26 11.71
N TRP A 147 -43.14 4.74 10.61
CA TRP A 147 -42.35 4.18 9.51
C TRP A 147 -41.40 5.23 8.90
N GLN A 148 -41.85 6.47 8.73
CA GLN A 148 -41.02 7.57 8.23
C GLN A 148 -39.83 7.88 9.16
N GLN A 149 -40.06 7.89 10.47
CA GLN A 149 -38.99 8.10 11.46
C GLN A 149 -37.97 6.96 11.45
N ASP A 150 -38.42 5.70 11.40
CA ASP A 150 -37.54 4.53 11.29
C ASP A 150 -36.74 4.54 9.98
N ALA A 151 -37.37 4.82 8.84
CA ALA A 151 -36.71 4.94 7.55
C ALA A 151 -35.66 6.09 7.54
N ALA A 152 -35.97 7.22 8.17
CA ALA A 152 -35.04 8.33 8.32
C ALA A 152 -33.83 7.93 9.18
N ALA A 153 -34.04 7.26 10.30
CA ALA A 153 -32.96 6.77 11.16
C ALA A 153 -32.04 5.77 10.44
N LYS A 154 -32.62 4.81 9.71
CA LYS A 154 -31.86 3.85 8.89
C LYS A 154 -31.06 4.52 7.78
N THR A 155 -31.66 5.52 7.11
CA THR A 155 -30.97 6.31 6.07
C THR A 155 -29.80 7.10 6.65
N ALA A 156 -30.00 7.74 7.81
CA ALA A 156 -28.93 8.47 8.51
C ALA A 156 -27.79 7.52 8.91
N ARG A 157 -28.12 6.33 9.42
CA ARG A 157 -27.11 5.31 9.74
C ARG A 157 -26.33 4.85 8.51
N ALA A 158 -27.00 4.61 7.39
CA ALA A 158 -26.34 4.25 6.13
C ALA A 158 -25.41 5.37 5.62
N GLN A 159 -25.82 6.64 5.76
CA GLN A 159 -24.99 7.79 5.41
C GLN A 159 -23.74 7.88 6.29
N GLN A 160 -23.86 7.64 7.60
CA GLN A 160 -22.72 7.57 8.51
C GLN A 160 -21.75 6.46 8.08
N LEU A 161 -22.26 5.26 7.81
CA LEU A 161 -21.43 4.14 7.35
C LEU A 161 -20.69 4.47 6.05
N MET A 162 -21.33 5.14 5.08
CA MET A 162 -20.63 5.62 3.89
C MET A 162 -19.52 6.62 4.19
N ALA A 163 -19.70 7.51 5.18
CA ALA A 163 -18.65 8.43 5.60
C ALA A 163 -17.45 7.69 6.23
N GLU A 164 -17.73 6.68 7.05
CA GLU A 164 -16.71 5.80 7.62
C GLU A 164 -15.95 5.02 6.52
N LEU A 165 -16.66 4.47 5.54
CA LEU A 165 -16.06 3.77 4.38
C LEU A 165 -15.16 4.70 3.55
N ARG A 166 -15.55 5.97 3.35
CA ARG A 166 -14.70 6.98 2.68
C ARG A 166 -13.43 7.29 3.47
N ASN A 167 -13.54 7.40 4.79
CA ASN A 167 -12.37 7.56 5.65
C ASN A 167 -11.44 6.34 5.56
N ASN A 168 -12.01 5.13 5.57
CA ASN A 168 -11.24 3.90 5.38
C ASN A 168 -10.53 3.89 4.02
N GLN A 169 -11.20 4.35 2.95
CA GLN A 169 -10.57 4.45 1.62
C GLN A 169 -9.37 5.40 1.63
N SER A 170 -9.51 6.55 2.30
CA SER A 170 -8.40 7.50 2.46
C SER A 170 -7.21 6.87 3.19
N LYS A 171 -7.46 6.12 4.28
CA LYS A 171 -6.42 5.40 5.02
C LYS A 171 -5.75 4.31 4.19
N ILE A 172 -6.52 3.53 3.42
CA ILE A 172 -6.00 2.52 2.49
C ILE A 172 -5.05 3.18 1.48
N ASN A 173 -5.50 4.28 0.85
CA ASN A 173 -4.69 5.01 -0.12
C ASN A 173 -3.41 5.59 0.51
N ALA A 174 -3.51 6.13 1.72
CA ALA A 174 -2.35 6.64 2.46
C ALA A 174 -1.32 5.52 2.74
N LYS A 175 -1.77 4.35 3.19
CA LYS A 175 -0.88 3.20 3.42
C LYS A 175 -0.25 2.70 2.11
N LYS A 176 -1.02 2.60 1.03
CA LYS A 176 -0.49 2.23 -0.30
C LYS A 176 0.60 3.19 -0.77
N ASN A 177 0.40 4.49 -0.56
CA ASN A 177 1.40 5.50 -0.93
C ASN A 177 2.69 5.32 -0.10
N ALA A 178 2.58 5.07 1.20
CA ALA A 178 3.74 4.80 2.05
C ALA A 178 4.51 3.54 1.60
N LEU A 179 3.79 2.44 1.34
CA LEU A 179 4.37 1.20 0.82
C LEU A 179 5.04 1.39 -0.55
N SER A 180 4.48 2.22 -1.43
CA SER A 180 5.10 2.51 -2.73
C SER A 180 6.44 3.25 -2.57
N VAL A 181 6.52 4.21 -1.64
CA VAL A 181 7.78 4.91 -1.34
C VAL A 181 8.81 3.93 -0.77
N GLU A 182 8.37 3.07 0.14
CA GLU A 182 9.25 2.06 0.74
C GLU A 182 9.76 1.04 -0.29
N SER A 183 8.90 0.54 -1.19
CA SER A 183 9.29 -0.36 -2.28
C SER A 183 10.40 0.25 -3.13
N LYS A 184 10.23 1.51 -3.55
CA LYS A 184 11.24 2.22 -4.37
C LYS A 184 12.57 2.36 -3.64
N LEU A 185 12.54 2.61 -2.33
CA LEU A 185 13.75 2.67 -1.51
C LEU A 185 14.47 1.31 -1.47
N TRP A 186 13.72 0.21 -1.27
CA TRP A 186 14.27 -1.13 -1.26
C TRP A 186 14.82 -1.56 -2.62
N GLU A 187 14.11 -1.25 -3.72
CA GLU A 187 14.58 -1.47 -5.09
C GLU A 187 15.90 -0.75 -5.37
N THR A 188 16.01 0.51 -4.92
CA THR A 188 17.26 1.29 -5.05
C THR A 188 18.41 0.62 -4.28
N ARG A 189 18.16 0.18 -3.04
CA ARG A 189 19.15 -0.54 -2.23
C ARG A 189 19.56 -1.85 -2.86
N PHE A 190 18.60 -2.62 -3.37
CA PHE A 190 18.82 -3.88 -4.08
C PHE A 190 19.77 -3.69 -5.26
N ASN A 191 19.49 -2.70 -6.12
CA ASN A 191 20.29 -2.39 -7.29
C ASN A 191 21.72 -1.93 -6.93
N ASN A 192 21.86 -1.16 -5.85
CA ASN A 192 23.15 -0.75 -5.33
C ASN A 192 23.97 -1.95 -4.85
N TYR A 193 23.38 -2.86 -4.07
CA TYR A 193 24.07 -4.07 -3.59
C TYR A 193 24.41 -5.03 -4.72
N ARG A 194 23.54 -5.17 -5.72
CA ARG A 194 23.84 -5.97 -6.92
C ARG A 194 25.01 -5.40 -7.73
N THR A 195 25.17 -4.08 -7.77
CA THR A 195 26.33 -3.43 -8.39
C THR A 195 27.60 -3.68 -7.60
N MET A 196 27.57 -3.48 -6.29
CA MET A 196 28.72 -3.77 -5.41
C MET A 196 29.15 -5.23 -5.46
N LEU A 197 28.19 -6.17 -5.54
CA LEU A 197 28.47 -7.59 -5.66
C LEU A 197 29.27 -7.89 -6.94
N ARG A 198 28.83 -7.35 -8.08
CA ARG A 198 29.54 -7.52 -9.37
C ARG A 198 30.95 -6.92 -9.35
N GLU A 199 31.12 -5.76 -8.72
CA GLU A 199 32.44 -5.13 -8.54
C GLU A 199 33.37 -6.01 -7.70
N LEU A 200 32.89 -6.52 -6.56
CA LEU A 200 33.68 -7.42 -5.71
C LEU A 200 34.01 -8.75 -6.40
N GLU A 201 33.09 -9.32 -7.18
CA GLU A 201 33.36 -10.54 -7.96
C GLU A 201 34.45 -10.30 -9.02
N LYS A 202 34.46 -9.12 -9.66
CA LYS A 202 35.52 -8.71 -10.60
C LYS A 202 36.87 -8.56 -9.88
N ASP A 203 36.89 -7.92 -8.72
CA ASP A 203 38.10 -7.75 -7.93
C ASP A 203 38.63 -9.11 -7.46
N ARG A 204 37.76 -9.97 -6.93
CA ARG A 204 38.07 -11.35 -6.54
C ARG A 204 38.73 -12.13 -7.68
N SER A 205 38.15 -12.06 -8.88
CA SER A 205 38.69 -12.72 -10.07
C SER A 205 40.08 -12.19 -10.44
N SER A 206 40.26 -10.87 -10.40
CA SER A 206 41.54 -10.21 -10.68
C SER A 206 42.63 -10.65 -9.69
N TYR A 207 42.33 -10.64 -8.38
CA TYR A 207 43.25 -11.10 -7.35
C TYR A 207 43.60 -12.59 -7.47
N THR A 208 42.62 -13.42 -7.83
CA THR A 208 42.82 -14.85 -8.06
C THR A 208 43.75 -15.07 -9.26
N GLN A 209 43.60 -14.31 -10.34
CA GLN A 209 44.48 -14.38 -11.51
C GLN A 209 45.92 -13.94 -11.19
N ILE A 210 46.10 -12.90 -10.39
CA ILE A 210 47.43 -12.47 -9.93
C ILE A 210 48.09 -13.59 -9.12
N LEU A 211 47.37 -14.16 -8.15
CA LEU A 211 47.88 -15.27 -7.33
C LEU A 211 48.23 -16.51 -8.16
N ALA A 212 47.50 -16.78 -9.25
CA ALA A 212 47.75 -17.93 -10.12
C ALA A 212 48.93 -17.73 -11.08
N ARG A 213 49.16 -16.50 -11.55
CA ARG A 213 50.18 -16.18 -12.56
C ARG A 213 51.53 -15.80 -11.97
N THR A 214 51.57 -15.34 -10.72
CA THR A 214 52.81 -14.86 -10.11
C THR A 214 53.48 -15.97 -9.29
N PRO A 215 54.67 -16.45 -9.68
CA PRO A 215 55.41 -17.41 -8.88
C PRO A 215 55.75 -16.83 -7.50
N TYR A 216 55.56 -17.68 -6.49
CA TYR A 216 55.88 -17.44 -5.08
C TYR A 216 57.27 -18.02 -4.75
N TYR A 217 58.02 -17.37 -3.86
CA TYR A 217 59.33 -17.83 -3.39
C TYR A 217 59.25 -19.10 -2.54
#